data_AF-Q4DGU5-F1
#
_entry.id   AF-Q4DGU5-F1
#
_cell.length_a   1.000
_cell.length_b   1.000
_cell.length_c   1.000
_cell.angle_alpha   90.00
_cell.angle_beta   90.00
_cell.angle_gamma   90.00
#
_symmetry.space_group_name_H-M   'P 1'
#
loop_
_entity.id
_entity.type
_entity.pdbx_description
1 polymer ?
#
loop_
_entity_poly.entity_id
_entity_poly.type
_entity_poly.pdbx_seq_one_letter_code
_entity_poly.pdbx_strand_id
1 'polypeptide(L)'
;MATTGRFYVGPAASFKEKSRQLVKCDKRNIAVYRYKDRFYALDNACYHHGGPLLEGDIEEMGSHPCVVCPWHEYRITLDTGEGLYWALQMTPEGVPDKKAPQKVCSKGMKQRTHIVTVEDGEVFVTLNNSGPRLASDNYAEMVIANMQGAMISPLEDSRRTHRSMNGLGAGIHSGVRSGHVFAGMVTGNRLQLFSYLNHPILTCVAVEPVCDDTHEYYFRLSEGELDTNSLVPGQFVDLELPIAAPPGRHFVRRWTVVELNKEGCDFTLIIKTAEHSNGGTAWMSNNALHQRFSLVLYGGSFTLMHHMSRLREVGGRVVMLSAGIAMTAPYSSLRQEFEGKRMQGIPKLRIIHLHVERRVSCVAKLEDFVRWHHSKTEHLEYQFHCYLTKQQELSANAAGDESLWSLFTCGRRPDEKDIQSFVGDFLGPSSPVLAMVCGPTAFVRMAKEVLLACGVLPSDVLTDEDDDYNSL
;
A
#
# COMPACT_ATOMS: atom_id res chain seq x y z
N MET A 1 -0.09 23.32 31.94
CA MET A 1 -0.67 21.98 32.21
C MET A 1 -1.93 21.89 31.36
N ALA A 2 -1.97 21.01 30.36
CA ALA A 2 -3.17 20.82 29.55
C ALA A 2 -4.24 20.15 30.42
N THR A 3 -5.36 20.83 30.62
CA THR A 3 -6.50 20.32 31.40
C THR A 3 -6.99 19.04 30.73
N THR A 4 -6.91 17.92 31.42
CA THR A 4 -7.41 16.64 30.92
C THR A 4 -8.93 16.71 30.84
N GLY A 5 -9.48 16.80 29.62
CA GLY A 5 -10.93 16.90 29.41
C GLY A 5 -11.65 15.67 29.96
N ARG A 6 -12.68 15.93 30.77
CA ARG A 6 -13.64 14.93 31.28
C ARG A 6 -14.94 15.07 30.50
N PHE A 7 -15.37 13.99 29.86
CA PHE A 7 -16.49 13.96 28.93
C PHE A 7 -17.61 13.06 29.46
N TYR A 8 -18.84 13.55 29.43
CA TYR A 8 -20.02 12.77 29.77
C TYR A 8 -20.36 11.77 28.66
N VAL A 9 -20.70 10.54 29.04
CA VAL A 9 -21.07 9.47 28.09
C VAL A 9 -22.57 9.18 28.12
N GLY A 10 -23.13 9.00 29.31
CA GLY A 10 -24.51 8.59 29.52
C GLY A 10 -24.71 7.82 30.84
N PRO A 11 -25.95 7.47 31.19
CA PRO A 11 -26.25 6.68 32.38
C PRO A 11 -25.75 5.24 32.21
N ALA A 12 -25.09 4.69 33.22
CA ALA A 12 -24.55 3.33 33.23
C ALA A 12 -25.65 2.27 32.98
N ALA A 13 -26.88 2.55 33.38
CA ALA A 13 -28.05 1.70 33.15
C ALA A 13 -28.44 1.55 31.67
N SER A 14 -27.99 2.46 30.80
CA SER A 14 -28.22 2.36 29.33
C SER A 14 -27.30 1.35 28.64
N PHE A 15 -26.20 0.96 29.28
CA PHE A 15 -25.24 0.01 28.73
C PHE A 15 -25.62 -1.41 29.17
N LYS A 16 -25.90 -2.30 28.22
CA LYS A 16 -26.02 -3.75 28.47
C LYS A 16 -24.65 -4.43 28.45
N GLU A 17 -24.58 -5.68 28.88
CA GLU A 17 -23.34 -6.44 28.76
C GLU A 17 -22.87 -6.51 27.29
N LYS A 18 -21.58 -6.26 27.07
CA LYS A 18 -20.96 -6.07 25.74
C LYS A 18 -21.45 -4.86 24.96
N SER A 19 -22.29 -3.95 25.47
CA SER A 19 -22.67 -2.77 24.69
C SER A 19 -21.50 -1.80 24.53
N ARG A 20 -21.54 -0.98 23.47
CA ARG A 20 -20.49 0.00 23.17
C ARG A 20 -21.05 1.32 22.65
N GLN A 21 -20.38 2.43 22.93
CA GLN A 21 -20.80 3.76 22.49
C GLN A 21 -19.61 4.57 22.01
N LEU A 22 -19.76 5.28 20.89
CA LEU A 22 -18.76 6.21 20.41
C LEU A 22 -18.96 7.59 21.04
N VAL A 23 -17.91 8.11 21.66
CA VAL A 23 -17.90 9.41 22.33
C VAL A 23 -16.86 10.29 21.67
N LYS A 24 -17.24 11.52 21.32
CA LYS A 24 -16.31 12.49 20.75
C LYS A 24 -15.70 13.32 21.87
N CYS A 25 -14.40 13.13 22.08
CA CYS A 25 -13.61 13.79 23.11
C CYS A 25 -12.55 14.67 22.44
N ASP A 26 -12.76 15.98 22.43
CA ASP A 26 -11.99 16.94 21.63
C ASP A 26 -11.92 16.54 20.15
N LYS A 27 -10.71 16.23 19.66
CA LYS A 27 -10.45 15.82 18.27
C LYS A 27 -10.41 14.30 18.11
N ARG A 28 -10.67 13.53 19.17
CA ARG A 28 -10.58 12.06 19.20
C ARG A 28 -11.95 11.43 19.39
N ASN A 29 -12.22 10.38 18.63
CA ASN A 29 -13.34 9.49 18.84
C ASN A 29 -12.91 8.33 19.74
N ILE A 30 -13.60 8.16 20.86
CA ILE A 30 -13.33 7.17 21.88
C ILE A 30 -14.44 6.14 21.88
N ALA A 31 -14.09 4.86 21.78
CA ALA A 31 -15.03 3.77 21.92
C ALA A 31 -15.09 3.35 23.41
N VAL A 32 -16.28 3.48 24.00
CA VAL A 32 -16.57 3.10 25.38
C VAL A 32 -17.31 1.77 25.39
N TYR A 33 -16.79 0.78 26.11
CA TYR A 33 -17.33 -0.57 26.18
C TYR A 33 -17.78 -0.91 27.60
N ARG A 34 -18.86 -1.69 27.73
CA ARG A 34 -19.22 -2.38 28.98
C ARG A 34 -18.93 -3.87 28.85
N TYR A 35 -18.14 -4.42 29.77
CA TYR A 35 -17.84 -5.85 29.81
C TYR A 35 -17.61 -6.34 31.24
N LYS A 36 -18.28 -7.42 31.65
CA LYS A 36 -18.29 -7.99 33.01
C LYS A 36 -18.44 -6.93 34.09
N ASP A 37 -19.48 -6.09 33.95
CA ASP A 37 -19.82 -4.98 34.86
C ASP A 37 -18.71 -3.93 35.08
N ARG A 38 -17.75 -3.87 34.15
CA ARG A 38 -16.73 -2.82 34.10
C ARG A 38 -16.83 -2.04 32.80
N PHE A 39 -16.38 -0.79 32.85
CA PHE A 39 -16.29 0.05 31.67
C PHE A 39 -14.84 0.22 31.23
N TYR A 40 -14.65 0.28 29.92
CA TYR A 40 -13.35 0.46 29.28
C TYR A 40 -13.47 1.52 28.19
N ALA A 41 -12.39 2.26 27.93
CA ALA A 41 -12.37 3.26 26.88
C ALA A 41 -11.06 3.19 26.09
N LEU A 42 -11.16 3.14 24.77
CA LEU A 42 -10.04 3.09 23.83
C LEU A 42 -10.19 4.19 22.77
N ASP A 43 -9.08 4.68 22.21
CA ASP A 43 -9.13 5.34 20.91
C ASP A 43 -9.91 4.44 19.93
N ASN A 44 -10.92 4.96 19.23
CA ASN A 44 -11.74 4.15 18.31
C ASN A 44 -10.95 3.69 17.09
N ALA A 45 -9.95 4.46 16.66
CA ALA A 45 -9.10 4.13 15.53
C ALA A 45 -8.05 3.08 15.95
N CYS A 46 -8.12 1.87 15.39
CA CYS A 46 -7.19 0.79 15.65
C CYS A 46 -5.73 1.21 15.39
N TYR A 47 -4.81 0.82 16.28
CA TYR A 47 -3.38 1.11 16.17
C TYR A 47 -2.71 0.60 14.89
N HIS A 48 -3.34 -0.35 14.20
CA HIS A 48 -2.78 -0.97 13.01
C HIS A 48 -2.96 -0.09 11.79
N HIS A 49 -4.21 0.15 11.37
CA HIS A 49 -4.53 1.06 10.26
C HIS A 49 -5.87 1.77 10.45
N GLY A 50 -6.18 2.23 11.66
CA GLY A 50 -7.33 3.12 11.90
C GLY A 50 -8.72 2.48 11.83
N GLY A 51 -8.83 1.15 11.78
CA GLY A 51 -10.12 0.46 11.74
C GLY A 51 -11.02 0.79 12.94
N PRO A 52 -12.36 0.86 12.76
CA PRO A 52 -13.31 1.33 13.77
C PRO A 52 -13.53 0.25 14.83
N LEU A 53 -12.79 0.32 15.94
CA LEU A 53 -12.89 -0.66 17.01
C LEU A 53 -14.29 -0.75 17.61
N LEU A 54 -15.09 0.30 17.52
CA LEU A 54 -16.51 0.28 17.92
C LEU A 54 -17.29 -0.87 17.25
N GLU A 55 -16.95 -1.24 16.01
CA GLU A 55 -17.60 -2.31 15.25
C GLU A 55 -17.02 -3.70 15.57
N GLY A 56 -15.99 -3.77 16.41
CA GLY A 56 -15.34 -5.03 16.76
C GLY A 56 -16.11 -5.87 17.79
N ASP A 57 -15.98 -7.19 17.65
CA ASP A 57 -16.46 -8.15 18.64
C ASP A 57 -15.57 -8.17 19.88
N ILE A 58 -16.17 -8.46 21.05
CA ILE A 58 -15.41 -8.65 22.30
C ILE A 58 -15.23 -10.13 22.59
N GLU A 59 -13.97 -10.56 22.63
CA GLU A 59 -13.48 -11.90 22.97
C GLU A 59 -12.65 -11.89 24.26
N GLU A 60 -12.33 -13.06 24.82
CA GLU A 60 -11.32 -13.19 25.86
C GLU A 60 -10.07 -13.85 25.27
N MET A 61 -8.89 -13.28 25.54
CA MET A 61 -7.61 -13.88 25.15
C MET A 61 -6.61 -13.79 26.30
N GLY A 62 -6.05 -14.94 26.70
CA GLY A 62 -5.26 -15.06 27.91
C GLY A 62 -6.13 -14.81 29.14
N SER A 63 -5.97 -13.65 29.76
CA SER A 63 -6.75 -13.17 30.92
C SER A 63 -7.41 -11.81 30.67
N HIS A 64 -7.43 -11.33 29.43
CA HIS A 64 -7.88 -9.98 29.09
C HIS A 64 -9.12 -10.00 28.18
N PRO A 65 -10.11 -9.14 28.44
CA PRO A 65 -11.14 -8.85 27.45
C PRO A 65 -10.51 -8.10 26.28
N CYS A 66 -10.76 -8.54 25.06
CA CYS A 66 -10.17 -7.99 23.84
C CYS A 66 -11.24 -7.58 22.85
N VAL A 67 -11.13 -6.38 22.29
CA VAL A 67 -11.85 -6.05 21.05
C VAL A 67 -11.07 -6.61 19.85
N VAL A 68 -11.79 -7.27 18.95
CA VAL A 68 -11.24 -7.76 17.68
C VAL A 68 -11.46 -6.69 16.62
N CYS A 69 -10.37 -6.16 16.06
CA CYS A 69 -10.48 -5.16 15.01
C CYS A 69 -11.22 -5.75 13.79
N PRO A 70 -12.29 -5.11 13.29
CA PRO A 70 -13.08 -5.64 12.18
C PRO A 70 -12.32 -5.66 10.85
N TRP A 71 -11.20 -4.92 10.74
CA TRP A 71 -10.41 -4.82 9.52
C TRP A 71 -9.25 -5.80 9.46
N HIS A 72 -8.69 -6.22 10.60
CA HIS A 72 -7.43 -6.97 10.60
C HIS A 72 -7.40 -8.10 11.62
N GLU A 73 -8.51 -8.34 12.33
CA GLU A 73 -8.67 -9.38 13.35
C GLU A 73 -7.66 -9.32 14.51
N TYR A 74 -7.00 -8.17 14.68
CA TYR A 74 -6.09 -7.94 15.80
C TYR A 74 -6.88 -7.84 17.09
N ARG A 75 -6.44 -8.59 18.09
CA ARG A 75 -7.01 -8.60 19.44
C ARG A 75 -6.33 -7.52 20.26
N ILE A 76 -7.11 -6.56 20.74
CA ILE A 76 -6.65 -5.43 21.52
C ILE A 76 -7.30 -5.50 22.88
N THR A 77 -6.52 -5.63 23.93
CA THR A 77 -7.04 -5.71 25.30
C THR A 77 -7.76 -4.40 25.67
N LEU A 78 -8.97 -4.48 26.21
CA LEU A 78 -9.76 -3.31 26.60
C LEU A 78 -9.16 -2.58 27.82
N ASP A 79 -8.47 -3.30 28.69
CA ASP A 79 -7.93 -2.80 29.96
C ASP A 79 -6.56 -2.13 29.82
N THR A 80 -5.66 -2.69 29.01
CA THR A 80 -4.27 -2.21 28.90
C THR A 80 -3.91 -1.64 27.52
N GLY A 81 -4.73 -1.88 26.50
CA GLY A 81 -4.43 -1.50 25.11
C GLY A 81 -3.32 -2.32 24.44
N GLU A 82 -2.94 -3.47 25.01
CA GLU A 82 -1.98 -4.38 24.41
C GLU A 82 -2.54 -5.09 23.18
N GLY A 83 -1.69 -5.27 22.16
CA GLY A 83 -2.02 -6.10 21.00
C GLY A 83 -1.62 -7.56 21.24
N LEU A 84 -2.58 -8.45 21.46
CA LEU A 84 -2.33 -9.87 21.73
C LEU A 84 -2.36 -10.72 20.45
N TYR A 85 -1.53 -11.77 20.42
CA TYR A 85 -1.50 -12.74 19.33
C TYR A 85 -1.10 -14.13 19.83
N TRP A 86 -1.49 -15.17 19.09
CA TRP A 86 -1.05 -16.54 19.33
C TRP A 86 0.35 -16.73 18.76
N ALA A 87 1.31 -17.14 19.60
CA ALA A 87 2.67 -17.41 19.15
C ALA A 87 2.69 -18.60 18.18
N LEU A 88 3.33 -18.41 17.03
CA LEU A 88 3.68 -19.51 16.13
C LEU A 88 4.93 -20.18 16.69
N GLN A 89 4.77 -21.38 17.24
CA GLN A 89 5.90 -22.17 17.71
C GLN A 89 6.45 -22.99 16.54
N MET A 90 7.77 -23.05 16.44
CA MET A 90 8.48 -23.74 15.37
C MET A 90 9.20 -24.94 15.97
N THR A 91 9.17 -26.06 15.27
CA THR A 91 10.03 -27.21 15.54
C THR A 91 11.50 -26.85 15.27
N PRO A 92 12.48 -27.62 15.80
CA PRO A 92 13.89 -27.45 15.46
C PRO A 92 14.17 -27.50 13.95
N GLU A 93 13.34 -28.20 13.18
CA GLU A 93 13.41 -28.32 11.72
C GLU A 93 12.83 -27.11 10.97
N GLY A 94 12.33 -26.08 11.67
CA GLY A 94 11.84 -24.84 11.06
C GLY A 94 10.45 -24.94 10.44
N VAL A 95 9.64 -25.91 10.86
CA VAL A 95 8.21 -26.00 10.49
C VAL A 95 7.29 -25.68 11.67
N PRO A 96 6.09 -25.10 11.46
CA PRO A 96 5.13 -24.84 12.53
C PRO A 96 4.80 -26.09 13.33
N ASP A 97 5.04 -26.05 14.65
CA ASP A 97 4.66 -27.12 15.56
C ASP A 97 3.16 -27.05 15.82
N LYS A 98 2.40 -27.90 15.11
CA LYS A 98 0.93 -28.00 15.27
C LYS A 98 0.51 -28.61 16.60
N LYS A 99 1.43 -29.24 17.36
CA LYS A 99 1.15 -29.88 18.65
C LYS A 99 1.54 -29.00 19.83
N ALA A 100 2.33 -27.96 19.60
CA ALA A 100 2.70 -26.99 20.60
C ALA A 100 1.46 -26.36 21.28
N PRO A 101 1.49 -26.16 22.61
CA PRO A 101 0.40 -25.50 23.31
C PRO A 101 0.26 -24.06 22.80
N GLN A 102 -0.98 -23.60 22.62
CA GLN A 102 -1.25 -22.22 22.26
C GLN A 102 -0.71 -21.28 23.36
N LYS A 103 0.22 -20.41 22.97
CA LYS A 103 0.83 -19.42 23.86
C LYS A 103 0.39 -18.03 23.43
N VAL A 104 -0.21 -17.27 24.35
CA VAL A 104 -0.51 -15.86 24.13
C VAL A 104 0.79 -15.07 24.26
N CYS A 105 1.03 -14.18 23.30
CA CYS A 105 2.10 -13.20 23.33
C CYS A 105 1.54 -11.79 23.15
N SER A 106 2.24 -10.80 23.70
CA SER A 106 1.88 -9.39 23.59
C SER A 106 2.83 -8.67 22.63
N LYS A 107 2.29 -7.73 21.84
CA LYS A 107 3.06 -6.73 21.06
C LYS A 107 3.44 -5.52 21.93
N GLY A 108 3.08 -5.51 23.22
CA GLY A 108 3.10 -4.35 24.12
C GLY A 108 1.88 -3.45 23.93
N MET A 109 1.82 -2.35 24.69
CA MET A 109 0.77 -1.34 24.58
C MET A 109 0.83 -0.67 23.21
N LYS A 110 -0.20 -0.88 22.39
CA LYS A 110 -0.30 -0.29 21.04
C LYS A 110 -1.47 0.66 20.90
N GLN A 111 -2.56 0.38 21.61
CA GLN A 111 -3.77 1.18 21.66
C GLN A 111 -3.77 2.05 22.91
N ARG A 112 -4.13 3.33 22.76
CA ARG A 112 -4.35 4.21 23.92
C ARG A 112 -5.65 3.86 24.62
N THR A 113 -5.55 3.66 25.94
CA THR A 113 -6.70 3.55 26.85
C THR A 113 -6.98 4.90 27.48
N HIS A 114 -8.24 5.13 27.85
CA HIS A 114 -8.69 6.32 28.58
C HIS A 114 -9.35 5.90 29.89
N ILE A 115 -9.40 6.82 30.85
CA ILE A 115 -9.91 6.52 32.18
C ILE A 115 -11.43 6.63 32.14
N VAL A 116 -12.13 5.60 32.64
CA VAL A 116 -13.59 5.65 32.81
C VAL A 116 -13.92 5.73 34.29
N THR A 117 -14.79 6.67 34.66
CA THR A 117 -15.39 6.74 36.01
C THR A 117 -16.89 6.58 35.94
N VAL A 118 -17.46 5.93 36.95
CA VAL A 118 -18.91 5.83 37.15
C VAL A 118 -19.22 6.53 38.47
N GLU A 119 -19.95 7.64 38.41
CA GLU A 119 -20.30 8.50 39.54
C GLU A 119 -21.82 8.67 39.55
N ASP A 120 -22.48 8.33 40.66
CA ASP A 120 -23.94 8.42 40.81
C ASP A 120 -24.75 7.74 39.69
N GLY A 121 -24.22 6.65 39.13
CA GLY A 121 -24.84 5.90 38.04
C GLY A 121 -24.58 6.49 36.64
N GLU A 122 -23.76 7.54 36.53
CA GLU A 122 -23.40 8.22 35.28
C GLU A 122 -21.97 7.89 34.85
N VAL A 123 -21.75 7.65 33.55
CA VAL A 123 -20.45 7.24 32.99
C VAL A 123 -19.72 8.44 32.39
N PHE A 124 -18.43 8.58 32.71
CA PHE A 124 -17.56 9.63 32.21
C PHE A 124 -16.24 9.07 31.68
N VAL A 125 -15.70 9.71 30.64
CA VAL A 125 -14.38 9.42 30.08
C VAL A 125 -13.44 10.59 30.34
N THR A 126 -12.26 10.32 30.88
CA THR A 126 -11.16 11.29 31.01
C THR A 126 -10.01 10.87 30.10
N LEU A 127 -9.59 11.75 29.20
CA LEU A 127 -8.55 11.43 28.22
C LEU A 127 -7.19 11.15 28.91
N ASN A 128 -6.55 10.00 28.64
CA ASN A 128 -5.22 9.70 29.19
C ASN A 128 -4.11 9.91 28.15
N ASN A 129 -3.75 11.19 27.92
CA ASN A 129 -2.77 11.59 26.90
C ASN A 129 -1.40 11.96 27.49
N SER A 130 -1.17 11.72 28.78
CA SER A 130 0.07 12.13 29.48
C SER A 130 1.24 11.15 29.31
N GLY A 131 0.98 9.94 28.81
CA GLY A 131 2.00 8.92 28.55
C GLY A 131 2.78 9.11 27.24
N PRO A 132 3.72 8.21 26.92
CA PRO A 132 4.42 8.22 25.64
C PRO A 132 3.43 8.09 24.46
N ARG A 133 3.88 8.52 23.28
CA ARG A 133 3.13 8.33 22.04
C ARG A 133 2.99 6.83 21.76
N LEU A 134 1.78 6.39 21.44
CA LEU A 134 1.43 5.01 21.10
C LEU A 134 1.12 4.91 19.61
N ALA A 135 1.14 3.69 19.06
CA ALA A 135 0.86 3.47 17.64
C ALA A 135 -0.55 3.96 17.22
N SER A 136 -1.55 3.85 18.10
CA SER A 136 -2.89 4.39 17.84
C SER A 136 -2.95 5.90 17.67
N ASP A 137 -2.03 6.67 18.25
CA ASP A 137 -2.07 8.14 18.14
C ASP A 137 -1.94 8.62 16.70
N ASN A 138 -1.19 7.88 15.87
CA ASN A 138 -1.02 8.20 14.46
C ASN A 138 -2.35 8.16 13.69
N TYR A 139 -3.30 7.34 14.13
CA TYR A 139 -4.62 7.22 13.51
C TYR A 139 -5.68 8.05 14.25
N ALA A 140 -5.63 8.06 15.58
CA ALA A 140 -6.57 8.81 16.42
C ALA A 140 -6.43 10.33 16.28
N GLU A 141 -5.32 10.84 15.75
CA GLU A 141 -5.12 12.26 15.45
C GLU A 141 -5.53 12.65 14.02
N MET A 142 -5.81 11.68 13.15
CA MET A 142 -6.24 11.96 11.77
C MET A 142 -7.67 12.49 11.77
N VAL A 143 -7.91 13.62 11.10
CA VAL A 143 -9.27 14.20 10.97
C VAL A 143 -10.27 13.17 10.48
N ILE A 144 -9.86 12.34 9.52
CA ILE A 144 -10.74 11.40 8.85
C ILE A 144 -11.19 10.22 9.72
N ALA A 145 -10.34 9.75 10.65
CA ALA A 145 -10.71 8.74 11.63
C ALA A 145 -11.72 9.27 12.68
N ASN A 146 -11.89 10.60 12.75
CA ASN A 146 -12.70 11.29 13.74
C ASN A 146 -13.91 12.06 13.13
N MET A 147 -14.23 11.77 11.87
CA MET A 147 -15.39 12.37 11.17
C MET A 147 -16.73 11.84 11.69
N GLN A 148 -16.78 10.59 12.18
CA GLN A 148 -17.99 10.01 12.74
C GLN A 148 -18.47 10.83 13.96
N GLY A 149 -19.76 11.17 13.99
CA GLY A 149 -20.38 11.87 15.11
C GLY A 149 -20.45 11.01 16.37
N ALA A 150 -20.62 11.66 17.52
CA ALA A 150 -20.88 10.95 18.78
C ALA A 150 -22.23 10.22 18.72
N MET A 151 -22.32 9.07 19.38
CA MET A 151 -23.55 8.32 19.55
C MET A 151 -24.35 8.84 20.75
N ILE A 152 -25.67 8.86 20.63
CA ILE A 152 -26.60 9.30 21.69
C ILE A 152 -26.95 8.14 22.64
N SER A 153 -26.82 6.89 22.18
CA SER A 153 -27.10 5.67 22.97
C SER A 153 -26.12 4.54 22.63
N PRO A 154 -25.92 3.57 23.54
CA PRO A 154 -25.06 2.42 23.28
C PRO A 154 -25.62 1.49 22.21
N LEU A 155 -24.72 0.93 21.38
CA LEU A 155 -24.99 -0.17 20.47
C LEU A 155 -24.97 -1.51 21.24
N GLU A 156 -26.04 -2.29 21.12
CA GLU A 156 -26.15 -3.63 21.73
C GLU A 156 -25.37 -4.71 20.96
N ASP A 157 -24.95 -5.74 21.68
CA ASP A 157 -24.25 -6.91 21.12
C ASP A 157 -25.16 -7.74 20.22
N SER A 158 -25.17 -7.40 18.94
CA SER A 158 -26.02 -8.03 17.92
C SER A 158 -25.32 -9.27 17.36
N ARG A 159 -25.53 -10.45 17.97
CA ARG A 159 -25.01 -11.74 17.45
C ARG A 159 -25.62 -12.20 16.10
N ARG A 160 -26.19 -11.30 15.28
CA ARG A 160 -26.90 -11.64 14.04
C ARG A 160 -26.64 -10.60 12.94
N THR A 161 -25.99 -11.07 11.87
CA THR A 161 -25.90 -10.52 10.50
C THR A 161 -25.18 -9.18 10.29
N HIS A 162 -23.84 -9.19 10.18
CA HIS A 162 -23.12 -8.16 9.42
C HIS A 162 -23.32 -8.36 7.90
N ARG A 163 -24.56 -8.22 7.42
CA ARG A 163 -24.79 -7.56 6.13
C ARG A 163 -24.83 -6.08 6.45
N SER A 164 -23.69 -5.41 6.29
CA SER A 164 -23.58 -3.96 6.41
C SER A 164 -24.67 -3.31 5.56
N MET A 165 -25.64 -2.66 6.23
CA MET A 165 -26.32 -1.50 5.63
C MET A 165 -25.19 -0.52 5.30
N ASN A 166 -24.86 -0.42 4.02
CA ASN A 166 -23.68 0.22 3.39
C ASN A 166 -22.55 -0.71 2.90
N GLY A 167 -22.80 -1.97 2.53
CA GLY A 167 -22.05 -2.70 1.48
C GLY A 167 -20.51 -2.86 1.59
N LEU A 168 -19.86 -2.34 2.62
CA LEU A 168 -18.40 -2.13 2.73
C LEU A 168 -17.79 -2.93 3.90
N GLY A 169 -18.62 -3.55 4.74
CA GLY A 169 -18.22 -4.17 6.01
C GLY A 169 -17.99 -5.69 5.99
N ALA A 170 -17.97 -6.34 4.83
CA ALA A 170 -17.65 -7.77 4.72
C ALA A 170 -16.29 -7.92 4.03
N GLY A 171 -15.23 -8.15 4.83
CA GLY A 171 -13.93 -8.61 4.34
C GLY A 171 -12.81 -7.56 4.25
N ILE A 172 -12.74 -6.50 5.05
CA ILE A 172 -11.52 -5.67 5.00
C ILE A 172 -10.33 -6.56 5.41
N HIS A 173 -9.39 -6.81 4.48
CA HIS A 173 -8.28 -7.75 4.63
C HIS A 173 -7.14 -7.10 5.42
N SER A 174 -6.26 -7.90 6.05
CA SER A 174 -5.02 -7.44 6.73
C SER A 174 -4.14 -6.48 5.91
N GLY A 175 -4.30 -6.45 4.58
CA GLY A 175 -3.59 -5.55 3.64
C GLY A 175 -4.36 -4.29 3.20
N VAL A 176 -5.62 -4.11 3.62
CA VAL A 176 -6.39 -2.89 3.33
C VAL A 176 -6.14 -1.89 4.44
N ARG A 177 -5.54 -0.76 4.07
CA ARG A 177 -5.11 0.28 5.01
C ARG A 177 -6.10 1.43 5.03
N SER A 178 -6.10 2.19 6.12
CA SER A 178 -6.89 3.41 6.31
C SER A 178 -6.93 4.28 5.06
N GLY A 179 -5.77 4.52 4.41
CA GLY A 179 -5.69 5.30 3.17
C GLY A 179 -6.52 4.77 2.02
N HIS A 180 -6.74 3.45 1.88
CA HIS A 180 -7.61 2.90 0.83
C HIS A 180 -9.10 3.04 1.18
N VAL A 181 -9.46 2.89 2.46
CA VAL A 181 -10.84 3.12 2.94
C VAL A 181 -11.19 4.60 2.84
N PHE A 182 -10.23 5.47 3.15
CA PHE A 182 -10.35 6.91 3.13
C PHE A 182 -10.21 7.51 1.73
N ALA A 183 -9.39 6.94 0.84
CA ALA A 183 -9.35 7.32 -0.57
C ALA A 183 -10.67 6.97 -1.28
N GLY A 184 -11.33 5.87 -0.93
CA GLY A 184 -12.69 5.57 -1.41
C GLY A 184 -13.75 6.59 -0.95
N MET A 185 -13.53 7.29 0.17
CA MET A 185 -14.45 8.30 0.71
C MET A 185 -14.12 9.74 0.28
N VAL A 186 -12.88 10.04 -0.09
CA VAL A 186 -12.41 11.41 -0.39
C VAL A 186 -12.03 11.61 -1.87
N THR A 187 -11.71 10.54 -2.60
CA THR A 187 -11.32 10.63 -4.02
C THR A 187 -12.37 9.96 -4.89
N GLY A 188 -13.18 10.78 -5.57
CA GLY A 188 -14.00 10.27 -6.68
C GLY A 188 -13.12 9.49 -7.67
N ASN A 189 -13.55 8.27 -8.02
CA ASN A 189 -13.05 7.42 -9.11
C ASN A 189 -11.59 6.92 -9.11
N ARG A 190 -10.75 7.11 -8.07
CA ARG A 190 -9.33 6.69 -8.16
C ARG A 190 -8.99 5.25 -7.74
N LEU A 191 -9.88 4.58 -7.00
CA LEU A 191 -9.75 3.18 -6.62
C LEU A 191 -11.08 2.48 -6.88
N GLN A 192 -11.01 1.31 -7.53
CA GLN A 192 -12.17 0.47 -7.79
C GLN A 192 -12.05 -0.78 -6.94
N LEU A 193 -12.86 -0.83 -5.87
CA LEU A 193 -12.91 -1.94 -4.93
C LEU A 193 -14.08 -2.85 -5.31
N PHE A 194 -13.82 -4.14 -5.48
CA PHE A 194 -14.89 -5.11 -5.71
C PHE A 194 -15.42 -5.65 -4.37
N SER A 195 -16.73 -5.85 -4.28
CA SER A 195 -17.31 -6.58 -3.14
C SER A 195 -16.82 -8.04 -3.15
N TYR A 196 -16.46 -8.59 -1.99
CA TYR A 196 -15.96 -9.98 -1.84
C TYR A 196 -16.80 -11.07 -2.52
N LEU A 197 -18.10 -10.83 -2.69
CA LEU A 197 -19.00 -11.79 -3.32
C LEU A 197 -18.96 -11.76 -4.87
N ASN A 198 -18.38 -10.72 -5.47
CA ASN A 198 -18.37 -10.46 -6.91
C ASN A 198 -16.98 -10.00 -7.41
N HIS A 199 -15.89 -10.55 -6.86
CA HIS A 199 -14.56 -10.30 -7.42
C HIS A 199 -14.49 -10.87 -8.84
N PRO A 200 -14.13 -10.07 -9.86
CA PRO A 200 -13.89 -10.60 -11.20
C PRO A 200 -12.76 -11.63 -11.13
N ILE A 201 -12.92 -12.72 -11.88
CA ILE A 201 -11.93 -13.79 -11.92
C ILE A 201 -11.12 -13.66 -13.19
N LEU A 202 -9.82 -13.47 -13.03
CA LEU A 202 -8.85 -13.42 -14.11
C LEU A 202 -8.15 -14.77 -14.23
N THR A 203 -7.94 -15.25 -15.44
CA THR A 203 -7.10 -16.41 -15.72
C THR A 203 -5.78 -15.95 -16.29
N CYS A 204 -4.65 -16.44 -15.76
CA CYS A 204 -3.35 -16.24 -16.39
C CYS A 204 -3.24 -17.19 -17.59
N VAL A 205 -3.21 -16.66 -18.81
CA VAL A 205 -3.31 -17.45 -20.05
C VAL A 205 -1.96 -17.69 -20.72
N ALA A 206 -0.95 -16.87 -20.42
CA ALA A 206 0.41 -17.01 -20.92
C ALA A 206 1.42 -16.44 -19.91
N VAL A 207 2.64 -16.98 -19.96
CA VAL A 207 3.80 -16.50 -19.21
C VAL A 207 5.01 -16.51 -20.14
N GLU A 208 5.66 -15.36 -20.31
CA GLU A 208 6.77 -15.19 -21.25
C GLU A 208 8.01 -14.65 -20.53
N PRO A 209 9.22 -15.15 -20.84
CA PRO A 209 10.44 -14.58 -20.27
C PRO A 209 10.67 -13.16 -20.77
N VAL A 210 11.10 -12.26 -19.88
CA VAL A 210 11.47 -10.87 -20.21
C VAL A 210 12.97 -10.67 -20.12
N CYS A 211 13.56 -11.11 -19.00
CA CYS A 211 15.00 -11.08 -18.74
C CYS A 211 15.31 -12.04 -17.57
N ASP A 212 16.54 -12.06 -17.06
CA ASP A 212 16.90 -12.93 -15.93
C ASP A 212 15.93 -12.73 -14.76
N ASP A 213 15.41 -13.85 -14.23
CA ASP A 213 14.47 -13.91 -13.12
C ASP A 213 13.13 -13.18 -13.37
N THR A 214 12.81 -12.74 -14.58
CA THR A 214 11.66 -11.86 -14.83
C THR A 214 10.80 -12.37 -15.96
N HIS A 215 9.50 -12.46 -15.71
CA HIS A 215 8.50 -12.92 -16.69
C HIS A 215 7.34 -11.95 -16.81
N GLU A 216 6.73 -11.90 -17.98
CA GLU A 216 5.48 -11.20 -18.26
C GLU A 216 4.31 -12.19 -18.24
N TYR A 217 3.28 -11.88 -17.46
CA TYR A 217 2.11 -12.71 -17.22
C TYR A 217 0.89 -12.05 -17.85
N TYR A 218 0.15 -12.82 -18.62
CA TYR A 218 -0.98 -12.33 -19.41
C TYR A 218 -2.29 -12.74 -18.74
N PHE A 219 -3.14 -11.77 -18.39
CA PHE A 219 -4.39 -12.01 -17.67
C PHE A 219 -5.60 -11.72 -18.54
N ARG A 220 -6.52 -12.68 -18.60
CA ARG A 220 -7.80 -12.54 -19.27
C ARG A 220 -8.94 -12.69 -18.26
N LEU A 221 -9.93 -11.81 -18.32
CA LEU A 221 -11.17 -11.91 -17.58
C LEU A 221 -11.91 -13.19 -18.01
N SER A 222 -12.18 -14.03 -17.02
CA SER A 222 -12.90 -15.30 -17.20
C SER A 222 -14.30 -15.26 -16.63
N GLU A 223 -14.53 -14.52 -15.53
CA GLU A 223 -15.84 -14.33 -14.91
C GLU A 223 -15.96 -12.93 -14.28
N GLY A 224 -17.19 -12.41 -14.23
CA GLY A 224 -17.47 -11.07 -13.72
C GLY A 224 -17.30 -9.98 -14.79
N GLU A 225 -17.18 -8.73 -14.33
CA GLU A 225 -17.01 -7.56 -15.20
C GLU A 225 -15.78 -6.77 -14.75
N LEU A 226 -14.97 -6.34 -15.72
CA LEU A 226 -13.84 -5.44 -15.52
C LEU A 226 -13.98 -4.26 -16.47
N ASP A 227 -14.08 -3.04 -15.95
CA ASP A 227 -14.07 -1.84 -16.78
C ASP A 227 -12.63 -1.51 -17.22
N THR A 228 -12.19 -2.19 -18.28
CA THR A 228 -10.87 -1.99 -18.88
C THR A 228 -10.68 -0.59 -19.47
N ASN A 229 -11.75 0.20 -19.67
CA ASN A 229 -11.62 1.59 -20.14
C ASN A 229 -11.16 2.54 -19.04
N SER A 230 -11.38 2.17 -17.77
CA SER A 230 -10.90 2.93 -16.62
C SER A 230 -9.48 2.55 -16.20
N LEU A 231 -8.98 1.40 -16.67
CA LEU A 231 -7.62 0.95 -16.43
C LEU A 231 -6.62 1.74 -17.26
N VAL A 232 -5.48 2.02 -16.65
CA VAL A 232 -4.40 2.82 -17.25
C VAL A 232 -3.08 2.10 -17.01
N PRO A 233 -2.24 1.90 -18.04
CA PRO A 233 -0.87 1.42 -17.85
C PRO A 233 -0.15 2.21 -16.74
N GLY A 234 0.43 1.50 -15.76
CA GLY A 234 1.07 2.08 -14.58
C GLY A 234 0.21 2.11 -13.32
N GLN A 235 -1.10 1.89 -13.44
CA GLN A 235 -1.93 1.53 -12.30
C GLN A 235 -1.51 0.18 -11.73
N PHE A 236 -2.03 -0.18 -10.58
CA PHE A 236 -1.84 -1.49 -9.98
C PHE A 236 -3.14 -2.30 -9.92
N VAL A 237 -2.98 -3.61 -9.80
CA VAL A 237 -4.02 -4.57 -9.45
C VAL A 237 -3.59 -5.29 -8.19
N ASP A 238 -4.54 -5.57 -7.29
CA ASP A 238 -4.33 -6.53 -6.21
C ASP A 238 -5.03 -7.84 -6.60
N LEU A 239 -4.23 -8.89 -6.76
CA LEU A 239 -4.73 -10.22 -7.06
C LEU A 239 -4.61 -11.11 -5.83
N GLU A 240 -5.66 -11.85 -5.55
CA GLU A 240 -5.62 -12.95 -4.61
C GLU A 240 -4.98 -14.17 -5.26
N LEU A 241 -3.88 -14.65 -4.66
CA LEU A 241 -3.24 -15.90 -5.06
C LEU A 241 -4.10 -17.09 -4.65
N PRO A 242 -4.37 -18.06 -5.54
CA PRO A 242 -5.18 -19.25 -5.25
C PRO A 242 -4.38 -20.29 -4.44
N ILE A 243 -3.89 -19.87 -3.27
CA ILE A 243 -3.12 -20.68 -2.34
C ILE A 243 -4.03 -21.05 -1.18
N ALA A 244 -4.10 -22.33 -0.84
CA ALA A 244 -4.83 -22.78 0.35
C ALA A 244 -4.27 -22.10 1.60
N ALA A 245 -5.10 -21.25 2.21
CA ALA A 245 -4.78 -20.52 3.43
C ALA A 245 -5.73 -20.95 4.55
N PRO A 246 -5.34 -20.77 5.82
CA PRO A 246 -6.27 -20.92 6.94
C PRO A 246 -7.53 -20.06 6.72
N PRO A 247 -8.71 -20.47 7.21
CA PRO A 247 -9.94 -19.69 7.08
C PRO A 247 -9.74 -18.22 7.45
N GLY A 248 -10.21 -17.31 6.60
CA GLY A 248 -10.09 -15.85 6.78
C GLY A 248 -8.76 -15.23 6.30
N ARG A 249 -7.78 -16.04 5.88
CA ARG A 249 -6.55 -15.53 5.26
C ARG A 249 -6.64 -15.63 3.75
N HIS A 250 -6.30 -14.55 3.07
CA HIS A 250 -6.21 -14.48 1.62
C HIS A 250 -4.81 -13.99 1.26
N PHE A 251 -4.14 -14.62 0.29
CA PHE A 251 -2.80 -14.21 -0.09
C PHE A 251 -2.86 -13.18 -1.22
N VAL A 252 -3.10 -11.92 -0.85
CA VAL A 252 -3.21 -10.82 -1.82
C VAL A 252 -1.84 -10.21 -2.12
N ARG A 253 -1.59 -9.88 -3.38
CA ARG A 253 -0.37 -9.20 -3.85
C ARG A 253 -0.70 -8.13 -4.88
N ARG A 254 0.01 -7.02 -4.79
CA ARG A 254 -0.10 -5.86 -5.68
C ARG A 254 0.94 -5.95 -6.79
N TRP A 255 0.52 -5.68 -8.03
CA TRP A 255 1.41 -5.58 -9.18
C TRP A 255 0.98 -4.45 -10.11
N THR A 256 1.95 -3.82 -10.77
CA THR A 256 1.71 -2.80 -11.78
C THR A 256 1.17 -3.43 -13.06
N VAL A 257 0.07 -2.88 -13.56
CA VAL A 257 -0.48 -3.12 -14.90
C VAL A 257 0.47 -2.52 -15.93
N VAL A 258 1.01 -3.36 -16.81
CA VAL A 258 2.06 -2.97 -17.76
C VAL A 258 1.46 -2.58 -19.11
N GLU A 259 0.69 -3.47 -19.72
CA GLU A 259 0.00 -3.24 -20.99
C GLU A 259 -1.47 -3.63 -20.87
N LEU A 260 -2.33 -3.05 -21.70
CA LEU A 260 -3.75 -3.38 -21.83
C LEU A 260 -4.03 -3.93 -23.22
N ASN A 261 -5.01 -4.83 -23.35
CA ASN A 261 -5.49 -5.37 -24.63
C ASN A 261 -4.39 -6.03 -25.49
N LYS A 262 -3.31 -6.51 -24.87
CA LYS A 262 -2.21 -7.19 -25.55
C LYS A 262 -2.61 -8.64 -25.80
N GLU A 263 -2.55 -9.07 -27.05
CA GLU A 263 -2.83 -10.47 -27.45
C GLU A 263 -4.18 -11.00 -26.96
N GLY A 264 -5.19 -10.13 -26.95
CA GLY A 264 -6.55 -10.48 -26.48
C GLY A 264 -6.63 -10.77 -24.98
N CYS A 265 -5.69 -10.25 -24.20
CA CYS A 265 -5.71 -10.25 -22.74
C CYS A 265 -6.05 -8.85 -22.23
N ASP A 266 -6.79 -8.76 -21.12
CA ASP A 266 -7.22 -7.49 -20.54
C ASP A 266 -6.01 -6.67 -20.09
N PHE A 267 -5.04 -7.31 -19.44
CA PHE A 267 -3.78 -6.68 -19.08
C PHE A 267 -2.61 -7.67 -18.90
N THR A 268 -1.39 -7.12 -18.85
CA THR A 268 -0.17 -7.87 -18.49
C THR A 268 0.50 -7.34 -17.23
N LEU A 269 1.22 -8.22 -16.53
CA LEU A 269 2.04 -7.91 -15.36
C LEU A 269 3.47 -8.41 -15.60
N ILE A 270 4.49 -7.59 -15.32
CA ILE A 270 5.89 -8.06 -15.32
C ILE A 270 6.31 -8.29 -13.87
N ILE A 271 6.69 -9.54 -13.56
CA ILE A 271 7.00 -9.98 -12.21
C ILE A 271 8.40 -10.59 -12.19
N LYS A 272 9.24 -10.08 -11.28
CA LYS A 272 10.60 -10.58 -11.03
C LYS A 272 10.61 -11.51 -9.83
N THR A 273 11.08 -12.73 -10.01
CA THR A 273 11.29 -13.69 -8.93
C THR A 273 12.40 -13.22 -8.01
N ALA A 274 12.15 -13.27 -6.71
CA ALA A 274 13.21 -13.08 -5.73
C ALA A 274 13.92 -14.42 -5.51
N GLU A 275 15.24 -14.43 -5.75
CA GLU A 275 16.13 -15.53 -5.38
C GLU A 275 15.82 -15.99 -3.95
N HIS A 276 15.60 -17.29 -3.76
CA HIS A 276 15.31 -17.91 -2.46
C HIS A 276 14.05 -17.42 -1.73
N SER A 277 13.13 -16.74 -2.41
CA SER A 277 11.83 -16.41 -1.80
C SER A 277 10.87 -17.59 -1.87
N ASN A 278 10.21 -17.91 -0.75
CA ASN A 278 9.04 -18.81 -0.71
C ASN A 278 7.73 -18.02 -0.76
N GLY A 279 7.79 -16.76 -1.23
CA GLY A 279 6.68 -15.82 -1.22
C GLY A 279 5.77 -15.93 -2.45
N GLY A 280 4.76 -15.06 -2.51
CA GLY A 280 3.78 -15.02 -3.61
C GLY A 280 4.41 -14.93 -5.01
N THR A 281 5.54 -14.23 -5.16
CA THR A 281 6.28 -14.12 -6.42
C THR A 281 6.87 -15.45 -6.90
N ALA A 282 7.45 -16.24 -5.99
CA ALA A 282 7.96 -17.56 -6.33
C ALA A 282 6.81 -18.53 -6.64
N TRP A 283 5.68 -18.38 -5.94
CA TRP A 283 4.47 -19.13 -6.29
C TRP A 283 4.00 -18.78 -7.71
N MET A 284 3.95 -17.49 -8.06
CA MET A 284 3.58 -17.02 -9.41
C MET A 284 4.44 -17.68 -10.50
N SER A 285 5.76 -17.63 -10.36
CA SER A 285 6.68 -18.19 -11.35
C SER A 285 6.57 -19.68 -11.56
N ASN A 286 6.15 -20.42 -10.54
CA ASN A 286 6.05 -21.88 -10.64
C ASN A 286 4.64 -22.37 -10.99
N ASN A 287 3.61 -21.55 -10.76
CA ASN A 287 2.22 -22.04 -10.76
C ASN A 287 1.24 -21.19 -11.54
N ALA A 288 1.52 -19.92 -11.88
CA ALA A 288 0.49 -18.99 -12.32
C ALA A 288 -0.24 -19.40 -13.61
N LEU A 289 0.46 -20.02 -14.56
CA LEU A 289 -0.12 -20.37 -15.86
C LEU A 289 -1.37 -21.25 -15.68
N HIS A 290 -2.46 -20.84 -16.33
CA HIS A 290 -3.81 -21.42 -16.25
C HIS A 290 -4.50 -21.33 -14.88
N GLN A 291 -3.91 -20.66 -13.89
CA GLN A 291 -4.56 -20.40 -12.61
C GLN A 291 -5.53 -19.23 -12.70
N ARG A 292 -6.48 -19.26 -11.76
CA ARG A 292 -7.55 -18.28 -11.63
C ARG A 292 -7.29 -17.42 -10.40
N PHE A 293 -7.42 -16.12 -10.56
CA PHE A 293 -7.11 -15.11 -9.57
C PHE A 293 -8.32 -14.22 -9.36
N SER A 294 -8.69 -13.99 -8.10
CA SER A 294 -9.68 -12.98 -7.77
C SER A 294 -9.02 -11.60 -7.88
N LEU A 295 -9.59 -10.72 -8.70
CA LEU A 295 -9.22 -9.32 -8.72
C LEU A 295 -9.91 -8.62 -7.55
N VAL A 296 -9.14 -8.29 -6.52
CA VAL A 296 -9.65 -7.70 -5.28
C VAL A 296 -9.92 -6.21 -5.47
N LEU A 297 -8.96 -5.52 -6.09
CA LEU A 297 -9.05 -4.10 -6.44
C LEU A 297 -8.08 -3.75 -7.56
N TYR A 298 -8.32 -2.63 -8.21
CA TYR A 298 -7.36 -2.00 -9.12
C TYR A 298 -7.45 -0.48 -9.02
N GLY A 299 -6.40 0.19 -9.48
CA GLY A 299 -6.36 1.65 -9.58
C GLY A 299 -4.99 2.21 -9.25
N GLY A 300 -4.98 3.34 -8.56
CA GLY A 300 -3.76 4.09 -8.27
C GLY A 300 -3.52 5.22 -9.26
N SER A 301 -2.69 6.17 -8.87
CA SER A 301 -2.42 7.39 -9.64
C SER A 301 -0.95 7.60 -9.98
N PHE A 302 -0.07 6.64 -9.71
CA PHE A 302 1.37 6.73 -10.02
C PHE A 302 1.63 6.52 -11.53
N THR A 303 1.02 7.37 -12.37
CA THR A 303 1.17 7.36 -13.83
C THR A 303 1.24 8.79 -14.35
N LEU A 304 1.90 9.00 -15.49
CA LEU A 304 1.92 10.33 -16.12
C LEU A 304 0.51 10.83 -16.43
N MET A 305 -0.39 9.94 -16.88
CA MET A 305 -1.76 10.27 -17.27
C MET A 305 -2.57 10.88 -16.13
N HIS A 306 -2.42 10.38 -14.90
CA HIS A 306 -3.13 10.94 -13.73
C HIS A 306 -2.61 12.31 -13.29
N HIS A 307 -1.40 12.69 -13.73
CA HIS A 307 -0.73 13.93 -13.35
C HIS A 307 -0.61 14.93 -14.50
N MET A 308 -1.42 14.78 -15.56
CA MET A 308 -1.38 15.64 -16.75
C MET A 308 -1.55 17.14 -16.47
N SER A 309 -2.36 17.52 -15.48
CA SER A 309 -2.47 18.93 -15.09
C SER A 309 -1.14 19.47 -14.59
N ARG A 310 -0.48 18.72 -13.70
CA ARG A 310 0.80 19.12 -13.15
C ARG A 310 1.91 19.07 -14.19
N LEU A 311 1.90 18.07 -15.08
CA LEU A 311 2.81 17.98 -16.23
C LEU A 311 2.74 19.23 -17.12
N ARG A 312 1.54 19.80 -17.34
CA ARG A 312 1.40 21.07 -18.07
C ARG A 312 2.05 22.24 -17.34
N GLU A 313 1.86 22.33 -16.03
CA GLU A 313 2.43 23.40 -15.20
C GLU A 313 3.96 23.35 -15.11
N VAL A 314 4.55 22.15 -15.11
CA VAL A 314 6.01 21.95 -15.10
C VAL A 314 6.63 21.88 -16.50
N GLY A 315 5.85 22.17 -17.55
CA GLY A 315 6.34 22.21 -18.93
C GLY A 315 6.79 20.85 -19.47
N GLY A 316 6.20 19.75 -18.98
CA GLY A 316 6.51 18.38 -19.41
C GLY A 316 7.82 17.81 -18.86
N ARG A 317 8.43 18.45 -17.85
CA ARG A 317 9.70 18.02 -17.26
C ARG A 317 9.48 16.98 -16.18
N VAL A 318 10.04 15.79 -16.37
CA VAL A 318 9.87 14.66 -15.47
C VAL A 318 11.22 14.08 -15.06
N VAL A 319 11.36 13.81 -13.76
CA VAL A 319 12.47 13.03 -13.21
C VAL A 319 11.93 11.67 -12.80
N MET A 320 12.46 10.58 -13.34
CA MET A 320 12.13 9.22 -12.95
C MET A 320 13.32 8.60 -12.21
N LEU A 321 13.12 8.19 -10.96
CA LEU A 321 14.10 7.47 -10.17
C LEU A 321 13.51 6.12 -9.81
N SER A 322 14.05 5.03 -10.36
CA SER A 322 13.51 3.70 -10.16
C SER A 322 14.58 2.69 -9.72
N ALA A 323 14.18 1.64 -9.02
CA ALA A 323 15.08 0.55 -8.65
C ALA A 323 14.39 -0.81 -8.66
N GLY A 324 15.04 -1.81 -9.24
CA GLY A 324 14.53 -3.17 -9.35
C GLY A 324 13.22 -3.26 -10.16
N ILE A 325 12.32 -4.15 -9.75
CA ILE A 325 11.09 -4.42 -10.51
C ILE A 325 10.11 -3.24 -10.54
N ALA A 326 10.24 -2.26 -9.63
CA ALA A 326 9.41 -1.05 -9.64
C ALA A 326 9.54 -0.23 -10.95
N MET A 327 10.57 -0.54 -11.76
CA MET A 327 10.71 -0.12 -13.15
C MET A 327 9.43 -0.26 -13.99
N THR A 328 8.56 -1.23 -13.68
CA THR A 328 7.33 -1.49 -14.45
C THR A 328 6.40 -0.29 -14.54
N ALA A 329 6.36 0.59 -13.53
CA ALA A 329 5.51 1.78 -13.55
C ALA A 329 6.05 2.91 -14.45
N PRO A 330 7.34 3.28 -14.39
CA PRO A 330 7.97 4.10 -15.41
C PRO A 330 7.83 3.51 -16.82
N TYR A 331 8.08 2.21 -16.98
CA TYR A 331 8.01 1.52 -18.27
C TYR A 331 6.63 1.65 -18.92
N SER A 332 5.56 1.33 -18.19
CA SER A 332 4.20 1.37 -18.72
C SER A 332 3.77 2.78 -19.12
N SER A 333 4.16 3.80 -18.33
CA SER A 333 3.93 5.20 -18.65
C SER A 333 4.69 5.62 -19.92
N LEU A 334 5.98 5.28 -20.02
CA LEU A 334 6.82 5.63 -21.17
C LEU A 334 6.35 4.96 -22.46
N ARG A 335 6.00 3.67 -22.39
CA ARG A 335 5.50 2.92 -23.54
C ARG A 335 4.22 3.53 -24.10
N GLN A 336 3.31 3.95 -23.22
CA GLN A 336 2.08 4.63 -23.65
C GLN A 336 2.39 5.93 -24.42
N GLU A 337 3.41 6.69 -24.02
CA GLU A 337 3.81 7.92 -24.69
C GLU A 337 4.60 7.70 -25.99
N PHE A 338 5.44 6.65 -26.06
CA PHE A 338 6.25 6.33 -27.25
C PHE A 338 5.51 5.51 -28.31
N GLU A 339 4.64 4.59 -27.90
CA GLU A 339 4.02 3.57 -28.77
C GLU A 339 2.50 3.65 -28.78
N GLY A 340 1.91 4.32 -27.79
CA GLY A 340 0.47 4.53 -27.72
C GLY A 340 -0.01 5.68 -28.60
N LYS A 341 -1.33 5.87 -28.61
CA LYS A 341 -1.93 7.07 -29.21
C LYS A 341 -1.62 8.26 -28.30
N ARG A 342 -0.66 9.09 -28.69
CA ARG A 342 -0.33 10.34 -28.00
C ARG A 342 -1.61 11.13 -27.71
N MET A 343 -1.83 11.48 -26.45
CA MET A 343 -2.97 12.30 -26.09
C MET A 343 -2.77 13.75 -26.57
N GLN A 344 -3.84 14.36 -27.08
CA GLN A 344 -3.78 15.75 -27.55
C GLN A 344 -3.59 16.71 -26.37
N GLY A 345 -2.82 17.79 -26.58
CA GLY A 345 -2.62 18.85 -25.60
C GLY A 345 -1.55 18.61 -24.53
N ILE A 346 -0.74 17.54 -24.66
CA ILE A 346 0.44 17.33 -23.81
C ILE A 346 1.57 18.27 -24.28
N PRO A 347 2.30 18.94 -23.37
CA PRO A 347 3.55 19.61 -23.73
C PRO A 347 4.57 18.61 -24.29
N LYS A 348 5.67 19.10 -24.85
CA LYS A 348 6.81 18.23 -25.12
C LYS A 348 7.29 17.64 -23.80
N LEU A 349 7.33 16.31 -23.68
CA LEU A 349 7.84 15.64 -22.50
C LEU A 349 9.38 15.62 -22.56
N ARG A 350 10.02 15.96 -21.45
CA ARG A 350 11.47 15.82 -21.26
C ARG A 350 11.66 15.00 -20.00
N ILE A 351 12.18 13.79 -20.16
CA ILE A 351 12.23 12.80 -19.09
C ILE A 351 13.68 12.38 -18.91
N ILE A 352 14.20 12.56 -17.70
CA ILE A 352 15.45 11.92 -17.28
C ILE A 352 15.12 10.75 -16.35
N HIS A 353 15.73 9.59 -16.57
CA HIS A 353 15.43 8.37 -15.86
C HIS A 353 16.71 7.70 -15.35
N LEU A 354 16.90 7.70 -14.04
CA LEU A 354 17.93 6.90 -13.38
C LEU A 354 17.32 5.62 -12.83
N HIS A 355 17.91 4.48 -13.20
CA HIS A 355 17.52 3.17 -12.72
C HIS A 355 18.63 2.48 -11.93
N VAL A 356 18.28 1.61 -10.98
CA VAL A 356 19.24 0.78 -10.25
C VAL A 356 18.87 -0.70 -10.34
N GLU A 357 19.81 -1.52 -10.81
CA GLU A 357 19.65 -2.97 -10.93
C GLU A 357 20.93 -3.73 -10.51
N ARG A 358 20.87 -5.06 -10.43
CA ARG A 358 22.01 -5.92 -10.10
C ARG A 358 22.97 -6.08 -11.27
N ARG A 359 22.46 -6.46 -12.43
CA ARG A 359 23.21 -6.77 -13.66
C ARG A 359 22.40 -6.33 -14.87
N VAL A 360 23.05 -6.11 -16.00
CA VAL A 360 22.42 -5.71 -17.27
C VAL A 360 21.35 -6.72 -17.70
N SER A 361 21.62 -8.02 -17.51
CA SER A 361 20.71 -9.12 -17.85
C SER A 361 19.44 -9.16 -16.99
N CYS A 362 19.39 -8.40 -15.88
CA CYS A 362 18.23 -8.32 -15.00
C CYS A 362 17.38 -7.05 -15.24
N VAL A 363 17.76 -6.19 -16.19
CA VAL A 363 17.00 -4.97 -16.51
C VAL A 363 15.85 -5.33 -17.43
N ALA A 364 14.63 -5.38 -16.88
CA ALA A 364 13.44 -5.71 -17.65
C ALA A 364 13.21 -4.70 -18.77
N LYS A 365 12.94 -5.18 -19.99
CA LYS A 365 12.65 -4.36 -21.19
C LYS A 365 13.75 -3.34 -21.54
N LEU A 366 15.01 -3.67 -21.26
CA LEU A 366 16.17 -2.80 -21.53
C LEU A 366 16.21 -2.25 -22.97
N GLU A 367 15.91 -3.10 -23.96
CA GLU A 367 15.94 -2.73 -25.38
C GLU A 367 15.02 -1.54 -25.69
N ASP A 368 13.86 -1.45 -25.03
CA ASP A 368 12.93 -0.35 -25.22
C ASP A 368 13.50 0.96 -24.67
N PHE A 369 14.09 0.93 -23.47
CA PHE A 369 14.73 2.12 -22.88
C PHE A 369 15.91 2.64 -23.72
N VAL A 370 16.73 1.72 -24.24
CA VAL A 370 17.83 2.05 -25.15
C VAL A 370 17.28 2.68 -26.44
N ARG A 371 16.27 2.05 -27.06
CA ARG A 371 15.60 2.59 -28.26
C ARG A 371 15.05 3.98 -28.01
N TRP A 372 14.37 4.19 -26.88
CA TRP A 372 13.80 5.48 -26.51
C TRP A 372 14.87 6.53 -26.23
N HIS A 373 15.99 6.16 -25.60
CA HIS A 373 17.10 7.06 -25.32
C HIS A 373 17.71 7.65 -26.60
N HIS A 374 17.87 6.82 -27.62
CA HIS A 374 18.41 7.24 -28.91
C HIS A 374 17.35 7.82 -29.87
N SER A 375 16.06 7.71 -29.52
CA SER A 375 14.99 8.25 -30.33
C SER A 375 14.98 9.78 -30.30
N LYS A 376 14.76 10.40 -31.46
CA LYS A 376 14.52 11.83 -31.59
C LYS A 376 13.10 12.03 -32.06
N THR A 377 12.17 12.19 -31.12
CA THR A 377 10.79 12.54 -31.45
C THR A 377 10.56 14.03 -31.19
N GLU A 378 9.65 14.65 -31.95
CA GLU A 378 9.33 16.07 -31.76
C GLU A 378 8.71 16.34 -30.38
N HIS A 379 8.04 15.35 -29.81
CA HIS A 379 7.18 15.49 -28.64
C HIS A 379 7.70 14.85 -27.35
N LEU A 380 8.79 14.08 -27.41
CA LEU A 380 9.37 13.39 -26.26
C LEU A 380 10.90 13.29 -26.38
N GLU A 381 11.58 13.82 -25.38
CA GLU A 381 13.01 13.64 -25.11
C GLU A 381 13.16 12.71 -23.89
N TYR A 382 13.93 11.64 -24.03
CA TYR A 382 14.14 10.66 -22.97
C TYR A 382 15.63 10.39 -22.78
N GLN A 383 16.10 10.46 -21.54
CA GLN A 383 17.47 10.13 -21.16
C GLN A 383 17.44 9.03 -20.10
N PHE A 384 18.23 7.98 -20.29
CA PHE A 384 18.26 6.81 -19.43
C PHE A 384 19.67 6.59 -18.92
N HIS A 385 19.80 6.31 -17.62
CA HIS A 385 21.05 5.93 -17.00
C HIS A 385 20.79 4.82 -15.97
N CYS A 386 21.60 3.78 -15.96
CA CYS A 386 21.39 2.62 -15.10
C CYS A 386 22.63 2.28 -14.27
N TYR A 387 22.48 2.20 -12.96
CA TYR A 387 23.50 1.71 -12.05
C TYR A 387 23.38 0.19 -11.89
N LEU A 388 24.48 -0.52 -12.13
CA LEU A 388 24.58 -1.97 -12.01
C LEU A 388 25.40 -2.34 -10.76
N THR A 389 24.69 -2.75 -9.70
CA THR A 389 25.27 -2.93 -8.36
C THR A 389 26.14 -4.18 -8.19
N LYS A 390 26.01 -5.18 -9.07
CA LYS A 390 26.70 -6.49 -9.00
C LYS A 390 27.43 -6.87 -10.29
N GLN A 391 27.44 -5.99 -11.29
CA GLN A 391 28.22 -6.16 -12.52
C GLN A 391 29.41 -5.22 -12.48
N GLN A 392 30.62 -5.77 -12.57
CA GLN A 392 31.86 -4.98 -12.46
C GLN A 392 32.20 -4.25 -13.76
N GLU A 393 31.89 -4.87 -14.90
CA GLU A 393 32.18 -4.34 -16.22
C GLU A 393 31.10 -4.77 -17.23
N LEU A 394 30.90 -3.96 -18.26
CA LEU A 394 30.15 -4.36 -19.44
C LEU A 394 31.11 -5.13 -20.35
N SER A 395 30.94 -6.44 -20.44
CA SER A 395 31.67 -7.20 -21.46
C SER A 395 31.13 -6.83 -22.85
N ALA A 396 32.00 -6.84 -23.86
CA ALA A 396 31.61 -6.64 -25.26
C ALA A 396 30.44 -7.55 -25.68
N ASN A 397 30.32 -8.74 -25.06
CA ASN A 397 29.29 -9.72 -25.35
C ASN A 397 27.94 -9.42 -24.67
N ALA A 398 27.93 -8.64 -23.58
CA ALA A 398 26.71 -8.37 -22.81
C ALA A 398 26.02 -7.05 -23.20
N ALA A 399 26.76 -6.14 -23.84
CA ALA A 399 26.22 -4.88 -24.36
C ALA A 399 26.17 -4.84 -25.90
N GLY A 400 26.99 -5.63 -26.62
CA GLY A 400 27.00 -5.73 -28.10
C GLY A 400 27.38 -4.45 -28.86
N ASP A 401 27.21 -3.29 -28.22
CA ASP A 401 27.34 -1.96 -28.79
C ASP A 401 28.00 -1.07 -27.73
N GLU A 402 29.19 -0.56 -28.04
CA GLU A 402 29.94 0.35 -27.17
C GLU A 402 29.13 1.62 -26.84
N SER A 403 28.15 1.98 -27.67
CA SER A 403 27.24 3.10 -27.43
C SER A 403 26.43 2.93 -26.13
N LEU A 404 26.20 1.68 -25.71
CA LEU A 404 25.48 1.41 -24.47
C LEU A 404 26.33 1.70 -23.24
N TRP A 405 27.66 1.71 -23.34
CA TRP A 405 28.53 1.85 -22.17
C TRP A 405 28.30 3.16 -21.42
N SER A 406 27.97 4.24 -22.13
CA SER A 406 27.66 5.53 -21.50
C SER A 406 26.35 5.53 -20.70
N LEU A 407 25.47 4.55 -20.92
CA LEU A 407 24.18 4.44 -20.22
C LEU A 407 24.32 3.76 -18.85
N PHE A 408 25.49 3.21 -18.51
CA PHE A 408 25.64 2.41 -17.31
C PHE A 408 26.75 2.90 -16.39
N THR A 409 26.55 2.70 -15.09
CA THR A 409 27.60 2.79 -14.08
C THR A 409 27.70 1.46 -13.34
N CYS A 410 28.82 0.78 -13.49
CA CYS A 410 29.04 -0.57 -12.98
C CYS A 410 29.63 -0.58 -11.56
N GLY A 411 29.43 -1.68 -10.85
CA GLY A 411 30.11 -2.04 -9.60
C GLY A 411 29.55 -1.41 -8.33
N ARG A 412 28.55 -0.52 -8.40
CA ARG A 412 28.06 0.21 -7.23
C ARG A 412 26.61 0.67 -7.34
N ARG A 413 26.02 1.02 -6.19
CA ARG A 413 24.74 1.73 -6.09
C ARG A 413 25.02 3.24 -6.19
N PRO A 414 24.10 4.07 -6.73
CA PRO A 414 24.21 5.51 -6.60
C PRO A 414 24.11 5.91 -5.12
N ASP A 415 24.83 6.96 -4.75
CA ASP A 415 24.66 7.67 -3.49
C ASP A 415 23.89 8.99 -3.70
N GLU A 416 23.74 9.77 -2.63
CA GLU A 416 23.04 11.05 -2.66
C GLU A 416 23.66 12.04 -3.66
N LYS A 417 25.00 12.06 -3.79
CA LYS A 417 25.71 12.97 -4.70
C LYS A 417 25.51 12.57 -6.15
N ASP A 418 25.45 11.27 -6.43
CA ASP A 418 25.15 10.77 -7.77
C ASP A 418 23.75 11.18 -8.22
N ILE A 419 22.76 11.01 -7.35
CA ILE A 419 21.38 11.44 -7.65
C ILE A 419 21.36 12.96 -7.84
N GLN A 420 21.98 13.72 -6.94
CA GLN A 420 22.07 15.18 -7.03
C GLN A 420 22.71 15.63 -8.34
N SER A 421 23.82 15.00 -8.75
CA SER A 421 24.50 15.30 -10.01
C SER A 421 23.65 14.93 -11.23
N PHE A 422 22.95 13.79 -11.19
CA PHE A 422 22.09 13.34 -12.29
C PHE A 422 20.90 14.28 -12.51
N VAL A 423 20.27 14.77 -11.44
CA VAL A 423 19.15 15.70 -11.54
C VAL A 423 19.60 17.15 -11.69
N GLY A 424 20.83 17.49 -11.29
CA GLY A 424 21.31 18.85 -11.10
C GLY A 424 21.12 19.76 -12.31
N ASP A 425 21.58 19.36 -13.50
CA ASP A 425 21.43 20.17 -14.73
C ASP A 425 19.96 20.26 -15.20
N PHE A 426 19.16 19.27 -14.79
CA PHE A 426 17.74 19.20 -15.12
C PHE A 426 16.87 19.98 -14.13
N LEU A 427 17.36 20.30 -12.94
CA LEU A 427 16.70 21.14 -11.95
C LEU A 427 17.26 22.56 -12.04
N GLY A 428 16.39 23.56 -12.08
CA GLY A 428 16.82 24.96 -12.12
C GLY A 428 15.98 25.81 -11.17
N PRO A 429 16.48 26.97 -10.70
CA PRO A 429 15.77 27.82 -9.74
C PRO A 429 14.36 28.26 -10.15
N SER A 430 14.03 28.18 -11.45
CA SER A 430 12.72 28.52 -12.01
C SER A 430 12.19 27.42 -12.94
N SER A 431 12.65 26.19 -12.72
CA SER A 431 12.41 25.04 -13.61
C SER A 431 11.82 23.89 -12.79
N PRO A 432 10.53 23.96 -12.42
CA PRO A 432 9.88 22.91 -11.67
C PRO A 432 9.83 21.61 -12.50
N VAL A 433 9.78 20.48 -11.81
CA VAL A 433 9.67 19.15 -12.41
C VAL A 433 8.63 18.35 -11.66
N LEU A 434 8.09 17.30 -12.29
CA LEU A 434 7.40 16.24 -11.59
C LEU A 434 8.37 15.07 -11.39
N ALA A 435 8.61 14.66 -10.15
CA ALA A 435 9.46 13.52 -9.84
C ALA A 435 8.60 12.28 -9.56
N MET A 436 8.94 11.16 -10.19
CA MET A 436 8.36 9.85 -9.95
C MET A 436 9.44 8.94 -9.37
N VAL A 437 9.27 8.52 -8.12
CA VAL A 437 10.25 7.73 -7.37
C VAL A 437 9.65 6.39 -6.96
N CYS A 438 10.27 5.28 -7.35
CA CYS A 438 9.74 3.94 -7.07
C CYS A 438 10.85 2.91 -6.86
N GLY A 439 10.62 1.89 -6.03
CA GLY A 439 11.62 0.88 -5.71
C GLY A 439 11.68 0.52 -4.23
N PRO A 440 12.75 -0.15 -3.76
CA PRO A 440 12.87 -0.51 -2.35
C PRO A 440 12.88 0.74 -1.46
N THR A 441 12.25 0.66 -0.28
CA THR A 441 12.08 1.76 0.69
C THR A 441 13.35 2.59 0.93
N ALA A 442 14.51 1.94 1.03
CA ALA A 442 15.79 2.63 1.26
C ALA A 442 16.22 3.53 0.09
N PHE A 443 15.94 3.11 -1.15
CA PHE A 443 16.20 3.90 -2.35
C PHE A 443 15.18 5.05 -2.46
N VAL A 444 13.89 4.75 -2.25
CA VAL A 444 12.81 5.75 -2.28
C VAL A 444 13.08 6.87 -1.27
N ARG A 445 13.46 6.52 -0.03
CA ARG A 445 13.80 7.51 1.00
C ARG A 445 14.97 8.41 0.59
N MET A 446 16.09 7.83 0.17
CA MET A 446 17.27 8.59 -0.29
C MET A 446 16.93 9.52 -1.45
N ALA A 447 16.23 9.01 -2.47
CA ALA A 447 15.83 9.78 -3.63
C ALA A 447 14.89 10.94 -3.26
N LYS A 448 13.88 10.71 -2.40
CA LYS A 448 12.99 11.76 -1.86
C LYS A 448 13.82 12.85 -1.15
N GLU A 449 14.72 12.46 -0.24
CA GLU A 449 15.56 13.39 0.52
C GLU A 449 16.42 14.28 -0.40
N VAL A 450 17.06 13.69 -1.42
CA VAL A 450 17.88 14.44 -2.40
C VAL A 450 17.04 15.39 -3.24
N LEU A 451 15.88 14.95 -3.75
CA LEU A 451 15.00 15.80 -4.56
C LEU A 451 14.49 17.01 -3.78
N LEU A 452 14.07 16.80 -2.53
CA LEU A 452 13.64 17.87 -1.64
C LEU A 452 14.79 18.85 -1.34
N ALA A 453 16.01 18.34 -1.09
CA ALA A 453 17.20 19.17 -0.90
C ALA A 453 17.58 19.97 -2.16
N CYS A 454 17.27 19.46 -3.35
CA CYS A 454 17.44 20.16 -4.63
C CYS A 454 16.30 21.14 -4.94
N GLY A 455 15.32 21.31 -4.05
CA GLY A 455 14.24 22.28 -4.19
C GLY A 455 12.99 21.79 -4.93
N VAL A 456 12.87 20.48 -5.20
CA VAL A 456 11.60 19.91 -5.72
C VAL A 456 10.56 19.97 -4.61
N LEU A 457 9.35 20.44 -4.92
CA LEU A 457 8.28 20.55 -3.93
C LEU A 457 7.82 19.15 -3.46
N PRO A 458 7.47 18.95 -2.18
CA PRO A 458 6.94 17.68 -1.71
C PRO A 458 5.72 17.18 -2.51
N SER A 459 4.87 18.10 -2.98
CA SER A 459 3.71 17.78 -3.82
C SER A 459 4.06 17.29 -5.23
N ASP A 460 5.30 17.53 -5.66
CA ASP A 460 5.81 17.14 -6.98
C ASP A 460 6.65 15.86 -6.92
N VAL A 461 6.85 15.28 -5.73
CA VAL A 461 7.53 13.99 -5.57
C VAL A 461 6.48 12.90 -5.36
N LEU A 462 6.16 12.21 -6.44
CA LEU A 462 5.27 11.06 -6.44
C LEU A 462 6.05 9.81 -6.04
N THR A 463 5.42 8.95 -5.24
CA THR A 463 5.92 7.61 -4.92
C THR A 463 4.87 6.56 -5.25
N ASP A 464 5.31 5.37 -5.69
CA ASP A 464 4.42 4.20 -5.88
C ASP A 464 4.02 3.57 -4.54
N GLU A 465 4.85 3.80 -3.53
CA GLU A 465 4.52 3.66 -2.13
C GLU A 465 3.65 4.86 -1.73
N ASP A 466 2.35 4.66 -1.55
CA ASP A 466 1.63 5.52 -0.62
C ASP A 466 2.44 5.50 0.70
N ASP A 467 2.68 6.65 1.35
CA ASP A 467 3.26 6.66 2.73
C ASP A 467 2.40 5.80 3.69
N ASP A 468 1.21 5.43 3.22
CA ASP A 468 0.31 4.47 3.79
C ASP A 468 0.55 3.01 3.37
N TYR A 469 1.61 2.53 2.67
CA TYR A 469 1.79 1.09 2.31
C TYR A 469 3.04 0.42 2.93
N ASN A 470 3.94 1.17 3.57
CA ASN A 470 5.26 0.68 4.03
C ASN A 470 5.46 0.48 5.53
N SER A 471 4.38 0.46 6.30
CA SER A 471 4.37 -0.02 7.70
C SER A 471 3.93 -1.49 7.86
N LEU A 472 4.17 -2.35 6.85
CA LEU A 472 3.63 -3.72 6.75
C LEU A 472 4.00 -4.58 7.97
#